data_AF-A0A959L897-F1
#
_entry.id   AF-A0A959L897-F1
#
_cell.length_a   1.000
_cell.length_b   1.000
_cell.length_c   1.000
_cell.angle_alpha   90.00
_cell.angle_beta   90.00
_cell.angle_gamma   90.00
#
_symmetry.space_group_name_H-M   'P 1'
#
loop_
_entity.id
_entity.type
_entity.pdbx_description
1 polymer ?
#
loop_
_entity_poly.entity_id
_entity_poly.type
_entity_poly.pdbx_seq_one_letter_code
_entity_poly.pdbx_strand_id
1 'polypeptide(L)'
;MDTINSIRLLEEFLNTSQPNQFYLDTLNKCNLTSTLSPSFIYADVCLEISSLYLKLENPEKSLEFIDRIDRDFFPRFGGCLNGILMNKTKISIYLSDYYLNMGQKEMAIKSLLKYFIYGEAYSKKATEILKVLLEEKFEKFKIAQIIENSIENIKLDENNQPVIKLFNEEIILFPVSNIEEAREFCRNNKNLKRIAE
;
A
#
# COMPACT_ATOMS: atom_id res chain seq x y z
N MET A 1 29.86 6.27 -5.05
CA MET A 1 28.93 6.65 -6.14
C MET A 1 27.95 7.62 -5.52
N ASP A 2 27.94 8.87 -5.96
CA ASP A 2 27.12 9.95 -5.38
C ASP A 2 25.62 9.66 -5.56
N THR A 3 24.78 9.96 -4.55
CA THR A 3 23.31 9.77 -4.55
C THR A 3 22.67 10.35 -5.82
N ILE A 4 23.16 11.51 -6.27
CA ILE A 4 22.69 12.18 -7.49
C ILE A 4 22.96 11.33 -8.74
N ASN A 5 24.13 10.68 -8.82
CA ASN A 5 24.46 9.80 -9.95
C ASN A 5 23.60 8.54 -9.96
N SER A 6 23.28 7.99 -8.79
CA SER A 6 22.36 6.85 -8.68
C SER A 6 20.96 7.21 -9.16
N ILE A 7 20.41 8.35 -8.74
CA ILE A 7 19.11 8.86 -9.20
C ILE A 7 19.12 9.00 -10.73
N ARG A 8 20.15 9.63 -11.30
CA ARG A 8 20.26 9.83 -12.76
C ARG A 8 20.19 8.51 -13.53
N LEU A 9 20.92 7.48 -13.07
CA LEU A 9 20.92 6.16 -13.73
C LEU A 9 19.57 5.45 -13.65
N LEU A 10 18.88 5.58 -12.50
CA LEU A 10 17.56 5.00 -12.30
C LEU A 10 16.48 5.72 -13.12
N GLU A 11 16.55 7.05 -13.23
CA GLU A 11 15.65 7.82 -14.10
C GLU A 11 15.88 7.49 -15.58
N GLU A 12 17.14 7.34 -16.00
CA GLU A 12 17.51 6.92 -17.35
C GLU A 12 16.93 5.53 -17.67
N PHE A 13 17.03 4.58 -16.72
CA PHE A 13 16.36 3.28 -16.84
C PHE A 13 14.83 3.43 -17.01
N LEU A 14 14.17 4.25 -16.19
CA LEU A 14 12.71 4.43 -16.29
C LEU A 14 12.26 5.07 -17.60
N ASN A 15 13.05 5.98 -18.17
CA ASN A 15 12.72 6.70 -19.39
C ASN A 15 12.99 5.87 -20.66
N THR A 16 13.94 4.94 -20.60
CA THR A 16 14.30 4.06 -21.73
C THR A 16 13.52 2.74 -21.72
N SER A 17 13.07 2.29 -20.55
CA SER A 17 12.27 1.09 -20.40
C SER A 17 10.80 1.38 -20.77
N GLN A 18 10.37 1.04 -21.99
CA GLN A 18 8.96 1.07 -22.38
C GLN A 18 8.21 -0.10 -21.69
N PRO A 19 7.33 0.14 -20.70
CA PRO A 19 6.66 -0.94 -19.98
C PRO A 19 5.77 -1.79 -20.91
N ASN A 20 5.24 -1.18 -21.97
CA ASN A 20 4.33 -1.82 -22.93
C ASN A 20 5.01 -2.82 -23.87
N GLN A 21 6.30 -2.63 -24.18
CA GLN A 21 6.99 -3.50 -25.14
C GLN A 21 7.47 -4.81 -24.51
N PHE A 22 7.76 -4.79 -23.21
CA PHE A 22 8.08 -5.98 -22.42
C PHE A 22 6.85 -6.82 -22.04
N TYR A 23 5.69 -6.17 -21.89
CA TYR A 23 4.44 -6.80 -21.45
C TYR A 23 3.86 -7.79 -22.48
N LEU A 24 4.05 -7.52 -23.78
CA LEU A 24 3.55 -8.40 -24.85
C LEU A 24 4.25 -9.77 -24.87
N ASP A 25 5.51 -9.86 -24.42
CA ASP A 25 6.25 -11.12 -24.40
C ASP A 25 5.88 -12.04 -23.22
N THR A 26 5.21 -11.50 -22.19
CA THR A 26 4.90 -12.25 -20.94
C THR A 26 3.45 -12.77 -20.87
N LEU A 27 2.58 -12.35 -21.78
CA LEU A 27 1.12 -12.63 -21.76
C LEU A 27 0.74 -14.11 -21.93
N ASN A 28 1.64 -14.98 -22.37
CA ASN A 28 1.30 -16.35 -22.75
C ASN A 28 1.40 -17.41 -21.64
N LYS A 29 1.69 -17.05 -20.38
CA LYS A 29 1.84 -18.04 -19.32
C LYS A 29 1.27 -17.55 -18.00
N CYS A 30 0.05 -18.00 -17.68
CA CYS A 30 -0.41 -18.21 -16.30
C CYS A 30 0.39 -19.32 -15.58
N ASN A 31 1.69 -19.43 -15.84
CA ASN A 31 2.62 -20.23 -15.07
C ASN A 31 3.55 -19.26 -14.35
N LEU A 32 3.39 -19.23 -13.03
CA LEU A 32 4.14 -18.49 -12.01
C LEU A 32 5.65 -18.80 -12.00
N THR A 33 6.38 -18.65 -13.13
CA THR A 33 7.82 -18.95 -13.18
C THR A 33 8.70 -17.88 -13.82
N SER A 34 8.19 -16.75 -14.32
CA SER A 34 9.05 -15.59 -14.59
C SER A 34 9.07 -14.66 -13.36
N THR A 35 10.09 -14.84 -12.54
CA THR A 35 10.36 -14.15 -11.26
C THR A 35 10.54 -12.62 -11.35
N LEU A 36 10.46 -12.01 -12.54
CA LEU A 36 10.44 -10.56 -12.71
C LEU A 36 9.40 -10.20 -13.79
N SER A 37 8.25 -9.68 -13.39
CA SER A 37 7.44 -8.89 -14.34
C SER A 37 8.05 -7.47 -14.40
N PRO A 38 8.42 -6.97 -15.60
CA PRO A 38 9.06 -5.66 -15.76
C PRO A 38 8.28 -4.49 -15.17
N SER A 39 6.96 -4.64 -15.05
CA SER A 39 6.12 -3.66 -14.37
C SER A 39 6.47 -3.57 -12.87
N PHE A 40 6.77 -4.68 -12.18
CA PHE A 40 7.21 -4.63 -10.77
C PHE A 40 8.57 -3.95 -10.63
N ILE A 41 9.48 -4.15 -11.60
CA ILE A 41 10.77 -3.45 -11.63
C ILE A 41 10.55 -1.95 -11.75
N TYR A 42 9.61 -1.51 -12.60
CA TYR A 42 9.27 -0.10 -12.74
C TYR A 42 8.79 0.50 -11.41
N ALA A 43 7.86 -0.17 -10.72
CA ALA A 43 7.38 0.27 -9.41
C ALA A 43 8.53 0.31 -8.38
N ASP A 44 9.38 -0.72 -8.34
CA ASP A 44 10.51 -0.81 -7.42
C ASP A 44 11.54 0.29 -7.65
N VAL A 45 11.85 0.60 -8.91
CA VAL A 45 12.76 1.69 -9.26
C VAL A 45 12.16 3.05 -8.90
N CYS A 46 10.86 3.27 -9.14
CA CYS A 46 10.19 4.50 -8.71
C CYS A 46 10.26 4.68 -7.18
N LEU A 47 10.04 3.61 -6.41
CA LEU A 47 10.13 3.63 -4.94
C LEU A 47 11.58 3.86 -4.46
N GLU A 48 12.57 3.30 -5.13
CA GLU A 48 13.99 3.53 -4.81
C GLU A 48 14.38 5.00 -5.08
N ILE A 49 14.02 5.55 -6.24
CA ILE A 49 14.24 6.96 -6.56
C ILE A 49 13.56 7.86 -5.53
N SER A 50 12.32 7.55 -5.15
CA SER A 50 11.58 8.28 -4.12
C SER A 50 12.32 8.32 -2.78
N SER A 51 12.85 7.18 -2.33
CA SER A 51 13.68 7.07 -1.11
C SER A 51 14.97 7.91 -1.20
N LEU A 52 15.63 7.92 -2.36
CA LEU A 52 16.83 8.74 -2.56
C LEU A 52 16.52 10.23 -2.52
N TYR A 53 15.41 10.68 -3.11
CA TYR A 53 14.99 12.09 -3.04
C TYR A 53 14.62 12.52 -1.61
N LEU A 54 14.01 11.64 -0.81
CA LEU A 54 13.81 11.93 0.63
C LEU A 54 15.12 12.13 1.38
N LYS A 55 16.14 11.31 1.11
CA LYS A 55 17.49 11.47 1.71
C LYS A 55 18.19 12.76 1.29
N LEU A 56 17.83 13.31 0.14
CA LEU A 56 18.31 14.61 -0.34
C LEU A 56 17.43 15.78 0.14
N GLU A 57 16.52 15.55 1.09
CA GLU A 57 15.58 16.55 1.60
C GLU A 57 14.73 17.20 0.49
N ASN A 58 14.42 16.43 -0.56
CA ASN A 58 13.57 16.85 -1.68
C ASN A 58 12.26 16.02 -1.73
N PRO A 59 11.30 16.33 -0.82
CA PRO A 59 10.05 15.59 -0.72
C PRO A 59 9.16 15.75 -1.97
N GLU A 60 9.16 16.92 -2.62
CA GLU A 60 8.34 17.15 -3.82
C GLU A 60 8.70 16.16 -4.93
N LYS A 61 10.00 15.96 -5.18
CA LYS A 61 10.48 14.95 -6.14
C LYS A 61 10.17 13.54 -5.68
N SER A 62 10.30 13.24 -4.39
CA SER A 62 9.93 11.92 -3.85
C SER A 62 8.48 11.55 -4.17
N LEU A 63 7.55 12.49 -4.00
CA LEU A 63 6.13 12.26 -4.24
C LEU A 63 5.82 12.08 -5.73
N GLU A 64 6.49 12.83 -6.62
CA GLU A 64 6.34 12.71 -8.08
C GLU A 64 6.56 11.27 -8.57
N PHE A 65 7.54 10.56 -8.00
CA PHE A 65 7.82 9.17 -8.35
C PHE A 65 6.84 8.18 -7.76
N ILE A 66 6.24 8.46 -6.60
CA ILE A 66 5.17 7.62 -6.04
C ILE A 66 3.91 7.75 -6.92
N ASP A 67 3.53 8.98 -7.30
CA ASP A 67 2.38 9.25 -8.15
C ASP A 67 2.53 8.64 -9.56
N ARG A 68 3.77 8.54 -10.07
CA ARG A 68 4.08 7.80 -11.31
C ARG A 68 3.62 6.34 -11.25
N ILE A 69 3.67 5.69 -10.10
CA ILE A 69 3.26 4.29 -9.97
C ILE A 69 1.74 4.17 -10.13
N ASP A 70 0.99 5.07 -9.50
CA ASP A 70 -0.48 5.06 -9.62
C ASP A 70 -0.96 5.38 -11.04
N ARG A 71 -0.28 6.31 -11.74
CA ARG A 71 -0.65 6.69 -13.09
C ARG A 71 -0.19 5.70 -14.16
N ASP A 72 1.01 5.14 -14.02
CA ASP A 72 1.67 4.41 -15.11
C ASP A 72 1.71 2.89 -14.88
N PHE A 73 1.76 2.42 -13.63
CA PHE A 73 1.88 1.00 -13.30
C PHE A 73 0.52 0.32 -13.10
N PHE A 74 -0.32 0.78 -12.17
CA PHE A 74 -1.57 0.06 -11.85
C PHE A 74 -2.57 -0.02 -13.01
N PRO A 75 -2.81 1.04 -13.81
CA PRO A 75 -3.72 0.96 -14.95
C PRO A 75 -3.25 -0.01 -16.04
N ARG A 76 -1.96 -0.37 -16.04
CA ARG A 76 -1.32 -1.24 -17.04
C ARG A 76 -1.02 -2.64 -16.49
N PHE A 77 -1.34 -2.90 -15.23
CA PHE A 77 -1.05 -4.16 -14.57
C PHE A 77 -2.13 -5.21 -14.88
N GLY A 78 -1.81 -6.21 -15.71
CA GLY A 78 -2.63 -7.42 -15.91
C GLY A 78 -2.15 -8.59 -15.07
N GLY A 79 -2.28 -8.49 -13.74
CA GLY A 79 -1.95 -9.58 -12.82
C GLY A 79 -3.07 -9.91 -11.85
N CYS A 80 -2.85 -10.94 -11.02
CA CYS A 80 -3.84 -11.35 -10.03
C CYS A 80 -4.01 -10.28 -8.94
N LEU A 81 -5.21 -10.22 -8.37
CA LEU A 81 -5.59 -9.30 -7.31
C LEU A 81 -4.55 -9.23 -6.17
N ASN A 82 -4.07 -10.38 -5.70
CA ASN A 82 -3.13 -10.46 -4.57
C ASN A 82 -1.82 -9.72 -4.88
N GLY A 83 -1.34 -9.81 -6.13
CA GLY A 83 -0.16 -9.06 -6.58
C GLY A 83 -0.39 -7.54 -6.60
N ILE A 84 -1.61 -7.11 -6.92
CA ILE A 84 -2.01 -5.69 -6.86
C ILE A 84 -2.01 -5.23 -5.39
N LEU A 85 -2.67 -5.96 -4.51
CA LEU A 85 -2.79 -5.64 -3.09
C LEU A 85 -1.42 -5.63 -2.39
N MET A 86 -0.52 -6.56 -2.75
CA MET A 86 0.87 -6.56 -2.29
C MET A 86 1.59 -5.25 -2.65
N ASN A 87 1.54 -4.83 -3.93
CA ASN A 87 2.21 -3.59 -4.35
C ASN A 87 1.58 -2.35 -3.72
N LYS A 88 0.25 -2.30 -3.64
CA LYS A 88 -0.45 -1.19 -2.97
C LYS A 88 -0.07 -1.08 -1.49
N THR A 89 0.09 -2.22 -0.82
CA THR A 89 0.61 -2.28 0.56
C THR A 89 2.05 -1.77 0.64
N LYS A 90 2.91 -2.19 -0.30
CA LYS A 90 4.30 -1.70 -0.37
C LYS A 90 4.35 -0.18 -0.54
N ILE A 91 3.63 0.37 -1.51
CA ILE A 91 3.56 1.82 -1.77
C ILE A 91 3.03 2.57 -0.55
N SER A 92 2.05 2.00 0.16
CA SER A 92 1.49 2.61 1.37
C SER A 92 2.50 2.74 2.51
N ILE A 93 3.46 1.81 2.60
CA ILE A 93 4.59 1.92 3.53
C ILE A 93 5.51 3.08 3.13
N TYR A 94 5.83 3.21 1.84
CA TYR A 94 6.65 4.34 1.37
C TYR A 94 5.95 5.69 1.54
N LEU A 95 4.65 5.78 1.28
CA LEU A 95 3.86 6.98 1.57
C LEU A 95 3.85 7.28 3.07
N SER A 96 3.73 6.26 3.92
CA SER A 96 3.86 6.45 5.36
C SER A 96 5.21 7.04 5.74
N ASP A 97 6.31 6.47 5.25
CA ASP A 97 7.66 6.98 5.53
C ASP A 97 7.83 8.42 5.01
N TYR A 98 7.34 8.71 3.80
CA TYR A 98 7.30 10.07 3.25
C TYR A 98 6.59 11.05 4.19
N TYR A 99 5.37 10.73 4.61
CA TYR A 99 4.58 11.60 5.48
C TYR A 99 5.21 11.76 6.87
N LEU A 100 5.85 10.71 7.42
CA LEU A 100 6.59 10.81 8.68
C LEU A 100 7.78 11.75 8.58
N ASN A 101 8.55 11.71 7.49
CA ASN A 101 9.65 12.67 7.25
C ASN A 101 9.15 14.11 7.15
N MET A 102 7.92 14.32 6.66
CA MET A 102 7.28 15.63 6.59
C MET A 102 6.57 16.05 7.89
N GLY A 103 6.64 15.24 8.96
CA GLY A 103 5.92 15.48 10.21
C GLY A 103 4.40 15.29 10.12
N GLN A 104 3.88 14.72 9.02
CA GLN A 104 2.46 14.54 8.73
C GLN A 104 1.94 13.18 9.20
N LYS A 105 1.98 12.95 10.51
CA LYS A 105 1.66 11.64 11.10
C LYS A 105 0.27 11.08 10.77
N GLU A 106 -0.75 11.93 10.71
CA GLU A 106 -2.12 11.50 10.33
C GLU A 106 -2.17 10.93 8.90
N MET A 107 -1.44 11.54 7.98
CA MET A 107 -1.36 11.09 6.59
C MET A 107 -0.60 9.77 6.48
N ALA A 108 0.40 9.55 7.34
CA ALA A 108 1.10 8.28 7.44
C ALA A 108 0.15 7.16 7.90
N ILE A 109 -0.62 7.39 8.97
CA ILE A 109 -1.64 6.45 9.47
C ILE A 109 -2.66 6.12 8.37
N LYS A 110 -3.21 7.16 7.73
CA LYS A 110 -4.18 7.03 6.63
C LYS A 110 -3.65 6.15 5.49
N SER A 111 -2.40 6.34 5.10
CA SER A 111 -1.77 5.57 4.02
C SER A 111 -1.70 4.08 4.37
N LEU A 112 -1.29 3.74 5.60
CA LEU A 112 -1.18 2.34 6.04
C LEU A 112 -2.54 1.64 6.19
N LEU A 113 -3.55 2.35 6.71
CA LEU A 113 -4.88 1.80 6.96
C LEU A 113 -5.55 1.24 5.69
N LYS A 114 -5.22 1.78 4.53
CA LYS A 114 -5.90 1.44 3.27
C LYS A 114 -5.68 -0.02 2.81
N TYR A 115 -4.52 -0.62 3.13
CA TYR A 115 -4.17 -1.94 2.60
C TYR A 115 -3.66 -2.96 3.62
N PHE A 116 -3.31 -2.55 4.85
CA PHE A 116 -2.80 -3.51 5.85
C PHE A 116 -3.78 -4.67 6.14
N ILE A 117 -5.09 -4.43 5.99
CA ILE A 117 -6.12 -5.43 6.31
C ILE A 117 -6.10 -6.63 5.36
N TYR A 118 -5.56 -6.53 4.15
CA TYR A 118 -5.68 -7.61 3.16
C TYR A 118 -4.74 -8.80 3.40
N GLY A 119 -3.78 -8.70 4.33
CA GLY A 119 -2.98 -9.85 4.76
C GLY A 119 -1.97 -10.36 3.71
N GLU A 120 -1.81 -9.64 2.60
CA GLU A 120 -0.83 -9.95 1.56
C GLU A 120 0.61 -9.65 2.00
N ALA A 121 1.58 -9.96 1.15
CA ALA A 121 2.98 -9.60 1.41
C ALA A 121 3.13 -8.10 1.75
N TYR A 122 4.07 -7.82 2.65
CA TYR A 122 4.28 -6.52 3.33
C TYR A 122 3.22 -6.11 4.38
N SER A 123 2.05 -6.75 4.46
CA SER A 123 1.02 -6.36 5.45
C SER A 123 1.51 -6.45 6.89
N LYS A 124 2.38 -7.42 7.22
CA LYS A 124 3.01 -7.51 8.55
C LYS A 124 3.82 -6.24 8.88
N LYS A 125 4.66 -5.78 7.95
CA LYS A 125 5.47 -4.57 8.13
C LYS A 125 4.56 -3.33 8.25
N ALA A 126 3.55 -3.21 7.39
CA ALA A 126 2.57 -2.13 7.47
C ALA A 126 1.84 -2.12 8.82
N THR A 127 1.46 -3.28 9.32
CA THR A 127 0.79 -3.46 10.63
C THR A 127 1.69 -3.07 11.78
N GLU A 128 2.96 -3.45 11.76
CA GLU A 128 3.94 -3.10 12.80
C GLU A 128 4.16 -1.58 12.89
N ILE A 129 4.31 -0.90 11.73
CA ILE A 129 4.44 0.57 11.70
C ILE A 129 3.14 1.22 12.17
N LEU A 130 1.99 0.78 11.65
CA LEU A 130 0.69 1.34 12.01
C LEU A 130 0.41 1.21 13.51
N LYS A 131 0.74 0.06 14.11
CA LYS A 131 0.59 -0.15 15.55
C LYS A 131 1.32 0.91 16.36
N VAL A 132 2.60 1.13 16.09
CA VAL A 132 3.42 2.12 16.79
C VAL A 132 2.80 3.52 16.66
N LEU A 133 2.40 3.91 15.44
CA LEU A 133 1.81 5.23 15.21
C LEU A 133 0.48 5.43 15.94
N LEU A 134 -0.33 4.37 16.04
CA LEU A 134 -1.60 4.39 16.78
C LEU A 134 -1.39 4.42 18.29
N GLU A 135 -0.46 3.64 18.83
CA GLU A 135 -0.14 3.59 20.28
C GLU A 135 0.40 4.92 20.81
N GLU A 136 1.08 5.69 19.97
CA GLU A 136 1.49 7.05 20.30
C GLU A 136 0.30 8.05 20.39
N LYS A 137 -0.87 7.71 19.84
CA LYS A 137 -2.06 8.59 19.80
C LYS A 137 -3.21 8.10 20.67
N PHE A 138 -3.30 6.79 20.88
CA PHE A 138 -4.41 6.14 21.56
C PHE A 138 -3.88 5.10 22.53
N GLU A 139 -4.53 5.01 23.70
CA GLU A 139 -4.32 3.87 24.58
C GLU A 139 -4.75 2.57 23.89
N LYS A 140 -4.06 1.47 24.20
CA LYS A 140 -4.35 0.15 23.63
C LYS A 140 -5.82 -0.27 23.78
N PHE A 141 -6.42 -0.04 24.96
CA PHE A 141 -7.85 -0.29 25.17
C PHE A 141 -8.73 0.50 24.20
N LYS A 142 -8.35 1.76 23.90
CA LYS A 142 -9.10 2.61 22.99
C LYS A 142 -8.98 2.13 21.53
N ILE A 143 -7.81 1.64 21.13
CA ILE A 143 -7.59 1.02 19.81
C ILE A 143 -8.52 -0.18 19.63
N ALA A 144 -8.52 -1.12 20.59
CA ALA A 144 -9.40 -2.28 20.56
C ALA A 144 -10.88 -1.88 20.49
N GLN A 145 -11.30 -0.91 21.31
CA GLN A 145 -12.68 -0.41 21.30
C GLN A 145 -13.07 0.20 19.94
N ILE A 146 -12.17 0.99 19.32
CA ILE A 146 -12.42 1.58 17.99
C ILE A 146 -12.61 0.47 16.97
N ILE A 147 -11.74 -0.55 16.97
CA ILE A 147 -11.81 -1.65 16.01
C ILE A 147 -13.12 -2.43 16.16
N GLU A 148 -13.48 -2.85 17.37
CA GLU A 148 -14.73 -3.60 17.60
C GLU A 148 -15.96 -2.79 17.19
N ASN A 149 -16.03 -1.51 17.59
CA ASN A 149 -17.11 -0.62 17.17
C ASN A 149 -17.15 -0.47 15.64
N SER A 150 -16.01 -0.44 14.97
CA SER A 150 -15.94 -0.31 13.52
C SER A 150 -16.45 -1.56 12.81
N ILE A 151 -16.14 -2.75 13.34
CA ILE A 151 -16.63 -4.04 12.84
C ILE A 151 -18.16 -4.13 12.97
N GLU A 152 -18.71 -3.76 14.12
CA GLU A 152 -20.17 -3.77 14.33
C GLU A 152 -20.89 -2.82 13.38
N ASN A 153 -20.28 -1.68 13.07
CA ASN A 153 -20.85 -0.63 12.22
C ASN A 153 -20.44 -0.71 10.73
N ILE A 154 -19.98 -1.89 10.25
CA ILE A 154 -19.79 -2.12 8.82
C ILE A 154 -21.11 -1.87 8.07
N LYS A 155 -21.01 -1.12 6.98
CA LYS A 155 -22.14 -0.75 6.11
C LYS A 155 -21.84 -1.10 4.66
N LEU A 156 -22.86 -1.07 3.80
CA LEU A 156 -22.68 -1.07 2.35
C LEU A 156 -22.50 0.37 1.85
N ASP A 157 -21.64 0.58 0.87
CA ASP A 157 -21.54 1.83 0.11
C ASP A 157 -22.62 1.92 -0.98
N GLU A 158 -22.56 2.99 -1.78
CA GLU A 158 -23.46 3.24 -2.91
C GLU A 158 -23.37 2.17 -4.03
N ASN A 159 -22.29 1.39 -4.07
CA ASN A 159 -22.05 0.31 -5.02
C ASN A 159 -22.35 -1.08 -4.41
N ASN A 160 -23.01 -1.12 -3.24
CA ASN A 160 -23.26 -2.33 -2.45
C ASN A 160 -22.00 -3.09 -2.03
N GLN A 161 -20.88 -2.40 -1.83
CA GLN A 161 -19.64 -2.98 -1.31
C GLN A 161 -19.55 -2.78 0.20
N PRO A 162 -19.17 -3.80 0.99
CA PRO A 162 -18.95 -3.62 2.42
C PRO A 162 -17.81 -2.64 2.72
N VAL A 163 -18.03 -1.72 3.65
CA VAL A 163 -17.07 -0.69 4.07
C VAL A 163 -16.95 -0.68 5.58
N ILE A 164 -15.71 -0.67 6.08
CA ILE A 164 -15.39 -0.43 7.49
C ILE A 164 -14.83 0.99 7.66
N LYS A 165 -15.18 1.66 8.76
CA LYS A 165 -14.61 2.96 9.12
C LYS A 165 -13.60 2.81 10.26
N LEU A 166 -12.31 2.75 9.96
CA LEU A 166 -11.23 2.63 10.96
C LEU A 166 -10.52 3.98 11.15
N PHE A 167 -10.48 4.49 12.38
CA PHE A 167 -9.76 5.73 12.73
C PHE A 167 -10.05 6.93 11.80
N ASN A 168 -11.33 7.08 11.42
CA ASN A 168 -11.85 8.09 10.47
C ASN A 168 -11.58 7.83 8.99
N GLU A 169 -10.98 6.71 8.62
CA GLU A 169 -10.80 6.30 7.23
C GLU A 169 -11.80 5.21 6.85
N GLU A 170 -12.47 5.42 5.72
CA GLU A 170 -13.36 4.42 5.13
C GLU A 170 -12.55 3.49 4.21
N ILE A 171 -12.66 2.19 4.46
CA ILE A 171 -11.95 1.15 3.73
C ILE A 171 -13.00 0.20 3.16
N ILE A 172 -13.05 0.13 1.83
CA ILE A 172 -13.80 -0.90 1.13
C ILE A 172 -13.18 -2.26 1.46
N LEU A 173 -13.99 -3.21 1.87
CA LEU A 173 -13.58 -4.56 2.19
C LEU A 173 -13.80 -5.45 0.97
N PHE A 174 -12.72 -5.85 0.32
CA PHE A 174 -12.73 -6.75 -0.83
C PHE A 174 -12.01 -8.07 -0.49
N PRO A 175 -12.38 -9.25 -1.05
CA PRO A 175 -13.49 -9.52 -1.96
C PRO A 175 -14.82 -9.88 -1.28
N VAL A 176 -15.01 -9.53 0.00
CA VAL A 176 -16.25 -9.83 0.72
C VAL A 176 -17.45 -9.13 0.10
N SER A 177 -18.57 -9.84 -0.01
CA SER A 177 -19.73 -9.34 -0.80
C SER A 177 -20.90 -8.87 0.07
N ASN A 178 -20.91 -9.20 1.37
CA ASN A 178 -21.97 -8.81 2.29
C ASN A 178 -21.43 -8.46 3.69
N ILE A 179 -22.29 -7.87 4.53
CA ILE A 179 -21.93 -7.39 5.87
C ILE A 179 -21.50 -8.54 6.80
N GLU A 180 -22.12 -9.71 6.70
CA GLU A 180 -21.83 -10.84 7.59
C GLU A 180 -20.45 -11.42 7.32
N GLU A 181 -20.13 -11.70 6.05
CA GLU A 181 -18.79 -12.08 5.60
C GLU A 181 -17.75 -11.02 5.94
N ALA A 182 -18.07 -9.73 5.78
CA ALA A 182 -17.17 -8.63 6.09
C ALA A 182 -16.83 -8.57 7.59
N ARG A 183 -17.81 -8.78 8.46
CA ARG A 183 -17.60 -8.86 9.92
C ARG A 183 -16.75 -10.08 10.27
N GLU A 184 -17.05 -11.24 9.71
CA GLU A 184 -16.27 -12.46 9.93
C GLU A 184 -14.81 -12.28 9.47
N PHE A 185 -14.61 -11.74 8.27
CA PHE A 185 -13.30 -11.40 7.73
C PHE A 185 -12.52 -10.50 8.69
N CYS A 186 -13.13 -9.42 9.19
CA CYS A 186 -12.46 -8.50 10.11
C CYS A 186 -12.14 -9.14 11.47
N ARG A 187 -13.09 -9.88 12.07
CA ARG A 187 -12.89 -10.58 13.35
C ARG A 187 -11.83 -11.66 13.28
N ASN A 188 -11.61 -12.26 12.11
CA ASN A 188 -10.58 -13.27 11.89
C ASN A 188 -9.25 -12.67 11.38
N ASN A 189 -9.21 -11.36 11.11
CA ASN A 189 -8.06 -10.72 10.52
C ASN A 189 -6.89 -10.60 11.51
N LYS A 190 -5.76 -11.24 11.17
CA LYS A 190 -4.55 -11.24 12.02
C LYS A 190 -3.95 -9.86 12.21
N ASN A 191 -4.06 -8.97 11.22
CA ASN A 191 -3.47 -7.64 11.28
C ASN A 191 -4.30 -6.71 12.17
N LEU A 192 -5.63 -6.79 12.09
CA LEU A 192 -6.51 -6.08 13.03
C LEU A 192 -6.29 -6.53 14.47
N LYS A 193 -6.20 -7.85 14.71
CA LYS A 193 -5.88 -8.39 16.05
C LYS A 193 -4.56 -7.85 16.56
N ARG A 194 -3.53 -7.84 15.72
CA ARG A 194 -2.18 -7.43 16.10
C ARG A 194 -2.06 -5.95 16.49
N ILE A 195 -2.84 -5.06 15.88
CA ILE A 195 -2.88 -3.64 16.29
C ILE A 195 -3.72 -3.43 17.56
N ALA A 196 -4.60 -4.36 17.92
CA ALA A 196 -5.42 -4.32 19.14
C ALA A 196 -4.76 -4.96 20.37
N GLU A 197 -3.87 -5.93 20.15
CA GLU A 197 -2.90 -6.48 21.12
C GLU A 197 -1.77 -5.49 21.42
#